data_AF-A0A662T0U9-F1
#
_entry.id   AF-A0A662T0U9-F1
#
_cell.length_a   1.000
_cell.length_b   1.000
_cell.length_c   1.000
_cell.angle_alpha   90.00
_cell.angle_beta   90.00
_cell.angle_gamma   90.00
#
_symmetry.space_group_name_H-M   'P 1'
#
loop_
_entity.id
_entity.type
_entity.pdbx_description
1 polymer ?
#
loop_
_entity_poly.entity_id
_entity_poly.type
_entity_poly.pdbx_seq_one_letter_code
_entity_poly.pdbx_strand_id
1 'polypeptide(L)'
;MALNLAYKLSRRGLLVLGWLLKHGACELSEVAKGLGLDVSEVREALRELTQEGVVDESYGVYYALPVPGNLLLKLSLGFEVSEEEYRECIEYLLDKAFLEKTGLSRAEYERRYSESYRRKVVEILAEVEDKYRRELTEIRRRLAEHTYNRRKPVGKQLES
;
A
#
# COMPACT_ATOMS: atom_id res chain seq x y z
N MET A 1 11.44 -1.91 6.16
CA MET A 1 10.27 -2.81 6.15
C MET A 1 9.90 -3.37 4.77
N ALA A 2 10.07 -2.69 3.62
CA ALA A 2 9.90 -3.35 2.32
C ALA A 2 10.82 -4.56 2.14
N LEU A 3 12.08 -4.44 2.57
CA LEU A 3 12.99 -5.59 2.69
C LEU A 3 12.43 -6.65 3.64
N ASN A 4 11.87 -6.28 4.80
CA ASN A 4 11.28 -7.24 5.73
C ASN A 4 10.07 -7.97 5.13
N LEU A 5 9.19 -7.27 4.39
CA LEU A 5 8.08 -7.89 3.68
C LEU A 5 8.61 -8.84 2.61
N ALA A 6 9.60 -8.41 1.82
CA ALA A 6 10.23 -9.24 0.82
C ALA A 6 10.96 -10.47 1.40
N TYR A 7 11.53 -10.37 2.61
CA TYR A 7 12.15 -11.50 3.31
C TYR A 7 11.15 -12.48 3.91
N LYS A 8 9.95 -12.02 4.26
CA LYS A 8 8.88 -12.88 4.80
C LYS A 8 8.17 -13.66 3.70
N LEU A 9 8.03 -13.04 2.53
CA LEU A 9 7.26 -13.62 1.45
C LEU A 9 8.06 -14.64 0.67
N SER A 10 7.37 -15.72 0.27
CA SER A 10 7.89 -16.66 -0.69
C SER A 10 8.19 -15.95 -2.03
N ARG A 11 9.09 -16.52 -2.83
CA ARG A 11 9.37 -16.01 -4.19
C ARG A 11 8.08 -15.90 -5.01
N ARG A 12 7.14 -16.83 -4.84
CA ARG A 12 5.83 -16.83 -5.51
C ARG A 12 4.95 -15.70 -4.99
N GLY A 13 4.88 -15.51 -3.67
CA GLY A 13 4.20 -14.38 -3.03
C GLY A 13 4.70 -13.04 -3.55
N LEU A 14 6.03 -12.88 -3.68
CA LEU A 14 6.62 -11.67 -4.26
C LEU A 14 6.23 -11.43 -5.72
N LEU A 15 6.21 -12.47 -6.55
CA LEU A 15 5.80 -12.35 -7.96
C LEU A 15 4.32 -11.95 -8.08
N VAL A 16 3.45 -12.61 -7.30
CA VAL A 16 2.01 -12.31 -7.28
C VAL A 16 1.74 -10.90 -6.75
N LEU A 17 2.38 -10.51 -5.65
CA LEU A 17 2.25 -9.16 -5.12
C LEU A 17 2.77 -8.11 -6.11
N GLY A 18 3.93 -8.35 -6.72
CA GLY A 18 4.48 -7.47 -7.74
C GLY A 18 3.57 -7.31 -8.96
N TRP A 19 2.88 -8.39 -9.36
CA TRP A 19 1.86 -8.33 -10.41
C TRP A 19 0.70 -7.43 -10.02
N LEU A 20 0.12 -7.62 -8.82
CA LEU A 20 -0.99 -6.79 -8.32
C LEU A 20 -0.58 -5.31 -8.16
N LEU A 21 0.63 -5.03 -7.67
CA LEU A 21 1.13 -3.66 -7.55
C LEU A 21 1.29 -2.94 -8.89
N LYS A 22 1.54 -3.70 -9.97
CA LYS A 22 1.71 -3.17 -11.32
C LYS A 22 0.38 -3.04 -12.06
N HIS A 23 -0.48 -4.03 -11.94
CA HIS A 23 -1.70 -4.17 -12.75
C HIS A 23 -2.98 -3.79 -12.02
N GLY A 24 -2.91 -3.58 -10.70
CA GLY A 24 -4.07 -3.26 -9.87
C GLY A 24 -4.85 -4.51 -9.48
N ALA A 25 -6.17 -4.37 -9.39
CA ALA A 25 -7.08 -5.44 -9.05
C ALA A 25 -7.16 -6.47 -10.20
N CYS A 26 -7.00 -7.75 -9.91
CA CYS A 26 -6.99 -8.81 -10.92
C CYS A 26 -7.76 -10.05 -10.45
N GLU A 27 -8.37 -10.76 -11.39
CA GLU A 27 -8.85 -12.11 -11.15
C GLU A 27 -7.68 -13.09 -11.00
N LEU A 28 -7.92 -14.18 -10.26
CA LEU A 28 -6.91 -15.23 -10.07
C LEU A 28 -6.43 -15.83 -11.41
N SER A 29 -7.33 -15.95 -12.38
CA SER A 29 -7.05 -16.49 -13.72
C SER A 29 -6.07 -15.59 -14.50
N GLU A 30 -6.22 -14.27 -14.37
CA GLU A 30 -5.37 -13.27 -15.02
C GLU A 30 -3.96 -13.28 -14.44
N VAL A 31 -3.84 -13.41 -13.12
CA VAL A 31 -2.55 -13.52 -12.43
C VAL A 31 -1.82 -14.80 -12.85
N ALA A 32 -2.52 -15.95 -12.85
CA ALA A 32 -1.95 -17.24 -13.24
C ALA A 32 -1.44 -17.21 -14.69
N LYS A 33 -2.25 -16.71 -15.62
CA LYS A 33 -1.88 -16.57 -17.02
C LYS A 33 -0.72 -15.59 -17.21
N GLY A 34 -0.74 -14.46 -16.50
CA GLY A 34 0.26 -13.40 -16.60
C GLY A 34 1.64 -13.81 -16.10
N LEU A 35 1.68 -14.65 -15.05
CA LEU A 35 2.92 -15.14 -14.45
C LEU A 35 3.37 -16.51 -14.97
N GLY A 36 2.55 -17.18 -15.79
CA GLY A 36 2.82 -18.54 -16.24
C GLY A 36 2.85 -19.56 -15.09
N LEU A 37 1.99 -19.36 -14.09
CA LEU A 37 1.88 -20.18 -12.89
C LEU A 37 0.59 -20.99 -12.90
N ASP A 38 0.58 -22.09 -12.15
CA ASP A 38 -0.65 -22.84 -11.93
C ASP A 38 -1.60 -22.05 -11.00
N VAL A 39 -2.90 -22.21 -11.25
CA VAL A 39 -3.97 -21.59 -10.46
C VAL A 39 -3.86 -21.95 -8.97
N SER A 40 -3.46 -23.18 -8.65
CA SER A 40 -3.22 -23.62 -7.27
C SER A 40 -2.07 -22.86 -6.61
N GLU A 41 -0.97 -22.62 -7.33
CA GLU A 41 0.19 -21.89 -6.81
C GLU A 41 -0.14 -20.42 -6.57
N VAL A 42 -0.88 -19.79 -7.49
CA VAL A 42 -1.36 -18.42 -7.31
C VAL A 42 -2.29 -18.34 -6.10
N ARG A 43 -3.16 -19.33 -5.90
CA ARG A 43 -4.04 -19.38 -4.74
C ARG A 43 -3.26 -19.48 -3.42
N GLU A 44 -2.22 -20.32 -3.38
CA GLU A 44 -1.35 -20.43 -2.20
C GLU A 44 -0.62 -19.11 -1.91
N ALA A 45 -0.07 -18.48 -2.94
CA ALA A 45 0.59 -17.18 -2.82
C ALA A 45 -0.38 -16.08 -2.35
N LEU A 46 -1.60 -16.03 -2.89
CA LEU A 46 -2.63 -15.06 -2.45
C LEU A 46 -3.03 -15.31 -0.99
N ARG A 47 -3.16 -16.57 -0.57
CA ARG A 47 -3.46 -16.91 0.83
C ARG A 47 -2.35 -16.43 1.78
N GLU A 48 -1.09 -16.62 1.41
CA GLU A 48 0.07 -16.10 2.14
C GLU A 48 0.01 -14.57 2.25
N LEU A 49 -0.25 -13.88 1.14
CA LEU A 49 -0.33 -12.41 1.09
C LEU A 49 -1.51 -11.84 1.89
N THR A 50 -2.65 -12.53 1.91
CA THR A 50 -3.80 -12.16 2.75
C THR A 50 -3.49 -12.35 4.23
N GLN A 51 -2.78 -13.42 4.61
CA GLN A 51 -2.35 -13.64 6.00
C GLN A 51 -1.37 -12.57 6.49
N GLU A 52 -0.46 -12.11 5.62
CA GLU A 52 0.43 -10.99 5.92
C GLU A 52 -0.28 -9.62 5.88
N GLY A 53 -1.56 -9.59 5.48
CA GLY A 53 -2.38 -8.37 5.44
C GLY A 53 -1.91 -7.37 4.40
N VAL A 54 -1.38 -7.84 3.27
CA VAL A 54 -0.90 -7.01 2.16
C VAL A 54 -1.74 -7.14 0.89
N VAL A 55 -2.62 -8.14 0.82
CA VAL A 55 -3.60 -8.34 -0.26
C VAL A 55 -4.95 -8.65 0.35
N ASP A 56 -6.00 -8.22 -0.32
CA ASP A 56 -7.37 -8.56 0.02
C ASP A 56 -8.16 -8.97 -1.24
N GLU A 57 -9.36 -9.47 -1.04
CA GLU A 57 -10.21 -10.04 -2.09
C GLU A 57 -11.64 -9.51 -2.00
N SER A 58 -12.23 -9.21 -3.16
CA SER A 58 -13.64 -8.87 -3.28
C SER A 58 -14.22 -9.48 -4.54
N TYR A 59 -15.26 -10.31 -4.39
CA TYR A 59 -16.01 -10.94 -5.48
C TYR A 59 -15.12 -11.71 -6.49
N GLY A 60 -14.08 -12.38 -6.01
CA GLY A 60 -13.11 -13.14 -6.81
C GLY A 60 -11.97 -12.31 -7.39
N VAL A 61 -11.94 -10.99 -7.12
CA VAL A 61 -10.92 -10.06 -7.59
C VAL A 61 -9.98 -9.70 -6.44
N TYR A 62 -8.69 -9.91 -6.64
CA TYR A 62 -7.65 -9.67 -5.66
C TYR A 62 -6.95 -8.34 -5.91
N TYR A 63 -6.64 -7.60 -4.85
CA TYR A 63 -5.95 -6.31 -4.95
C TYR A 63 -4.95 -6.13 -3.81
N ALA A 64 -3.88 -5.39 -4.09
CA ALA A 64 -2.91 -5.02 -3.08
C ALA A 64 -3.49 -3.93 -2.16
N LEU A 65 -3.38 -4.14 -0.84
CA LEU A 65 -3.83 -3.14 0.14
C LEU A 65 -2.89 -1.92 0.13
N PRO A 66 -3.39 -0.70 0.41
CA PRO A 66 -2.58 0.51 0.46
C PRO A 66 -1.79 0.60 1.78
N VAL A 67 -0.98 -0.41 2.09
CA VAL A 67 -0.13 -0.43 3.30
C VAL A 67 1.26 0.12 2.99
N PRO A 68 1.97 0.73 3.95
CA PRO A 68 3.29 1.31 3.68
C PRO A 68 4.29 0.33 3.07
N GLY A 69 4.21 -0.95 3.47
CA GLY A 69 5.05 -2.01 2.91
C GLY A 69 4.87 -2.18 1.40
N ASN A 70 3.63 -2.11 0.92
CA ASN A 70 3.29 -2.27 -0.50
C ASN A 70 3.75 -1.07 -1.32
N LEU A 71 3.52 0.16 -0.84
CA LEU A 71 3.99 1.37 -1.51
C LEU A 71 5.52 1.41 -1.59
N LEU A 72 6.21 1.07 -0.50
CA LEU A 72 7.67 0.99 -0.50
C LEU A 72 8.21 -0.11 -1.42
N LEU A 73 7.52 -1.26 -1.49
CA LEU A 73 7.88 -2.32 -2.44
C LEU A 73 7.68 -1.85 -3.88
N LYS A 74 6.55 -1.21 -4.19
CA LYS A 74 6.25 -0.63 -5.49
C LYS A 74 7.33 0.36 -5.94
N LEU A 75 7.74 1.27 -5.04
CA LEU A 75 8.86 2.20 -5.26
C LEU A 75 10.20 1.48 -5.46
N SER A 76 10.44 0.38 -4.76
CA SER A 76 11.68 -0.41 -4.88
C SER A 76 11.76 -1.19 -6.20
N LEU A 77 10.61 -1.54 -6.77
CA LEU A 77 10.48 -2.16 -8.09
C LEU A 77 10.56 -1.14 -9.25
N GLY A 78 10.73 0.15 -8.94
CA GLY A 78 10.84 1.22 -9.93
C GLY A 78 9.50 1.71 -10.49
N PHE A 79 8.38 1.32 -9.87
CA PHE A 79 7.06 1.84 -10.23
C PHE A 79 6.79 3.19 -9.57
N GLU A 80 5.94 4.00 -10.22
CA GLU A 80 5.48 5.25 -9.64
C GLU A 80 4.45 4.98 -8.53
N VAL A 81 4.56 5.75 -7.46
CA VAL A 81 3.51 5.91 -6.45
C VAL A 81 3.00 7.34 -6.60
N SER A 82 1.70 7.50 -6.68
CA SER A 82 1.06 8.81 -6.73
C SER A 82 0.85 9.40 -5.34
N GLU A 83 0.68 10.72 -5.25
CA GLU A 83 0.23 11.39 -4.02
C GLU A 83 -1.13 10.84 -3.55
N GLU A 84 -1.97 10.39 -4.49
CA GLU A 84 -3.26 9.76 -4.21
C GLU A 84 -3.07 8.43 -3.46
N GLU A 85 -2.24 7.53 -3.97
CA GLU A 85 -1.95 6.25 -3.31
C GLU A 85 -1.33 6.45 -1.91
N TYR A 86 -0.50 7.49 -1.75
CA TYR A 86 0.04 7.84 -0.44
C TYR A 86 -1.06 8.33 0.52
N ARG A 87 -2.01 9.13 0.04
CA ARG A 87 -3.17 9.56 0.83
C ARG A 87 -4.06 8.38 1.22
N GLU A 88 -4.38 7.49 0.27
CA GLU A 88 -5.12 6.26 0.53
C GLU A 88 -4.43 5.39 1.59
N CYS A 89 -3.09 5.36 1.59
CA CYS A 89 -2.33 4.65 2.61
C CYS A 89 -2.56 5.21 4.01
N ILE A 90 -2.54 6.54 4.17
CA ILE A 90 -2.84 7.18 5.44
C ILE A 90 -4.29 6.92 5.87
N GLU A 91 -5.24 7.07 4.95
CA GLU A 91 -6.67 6.85 5.23
C GLU A 91 -6.94 5.40 5.66
N TYR A 92 -6.36 4.42 4.98
CA TYR A 92 -6.46 3.01 5.35
C TYR A 92 -5.89 2.73 6.74
N LEU A 93 -4.70 3.26 7.05
CA LEU A 93 -4.08 3.09 8.36
C LEU A 93 -4.92 3.73 9.48
N LEU A 94 -5.49 4.90 9.22
CA LEU A 94 -6.40 5.57 10.14
C LEU A 94 -7.64 4.74 10.40
N ASP A 95 -8.33 4.29 9.36
CA ASP A 95 -9.57 3.51 9.51
C ASP A 95 -9.32 2.20 10.25
N LYS A 96 -8.20 1.52 9.94
CA LYS A 96 -7.78 0.31 10.63
C LYS A 96 -7.50 0.57 12.11
N ALA A 97 -6.70 1.59 12.42
CA ALA A 97 -6.39 1.96 13.80
C ALA A 97 -7.65 2.42 14.57
N PHE A 98 -8.58 3.08 13.88
CA PHE A 98 -9.86 3.50 14.43
C PHE A 98 -10.70 2.30 14.86
N LEU A 99 -10.85 1.31 13.97
CA LEU A 99 -11.56 0.09 14.26
C LEU A 99 -10.90 -0.70 15.40
N GLU A 100 -9.58 -0.85 15.37
CA GLU A 100 -8.81 -1.54 16.42
C GLU A 100 -8.97 -0.89 17.79
N LYS A 101 -8.99 0.45 17.86
CA LYS A 101 -9.07 1.20 19.13
C LYS A 101 -10.48 1.32 19.68
N THR A 102 -11.47 1.51 18.81
CA THR A 102 -12.83 1.86 19.22
C THR A 102 -13.83 0.72 19.07
N GLY A 103 -13.48 -0.32 18.32
CA GLY A 103 -14.40 -1.38 17.93
C GLY A 103 -15.48 -0.96 16.94
N LEU A 104 -15.43 0.29 16.45
CA LEU A 104 -16.40 0.87 15.53
C LEU A 104 -15.70 1.36 14.27
N SER A 105 -16.41 1.27 13.14
CA SER A 105 -15.96 1.96 11.94
C SER A 105 -15.98 3.47 12.14
N ARG A 106 -15.16 4.19 11.38
CA ARG A 106 -15.13 5.66 11.36
C ARG A 106 -16.52 6.26 11.18
N ALA A 107 -17.29 5.77 10.19
CA ALA A 107 -18.63 6.26 9.87
C ALA A 107 -19.66 5.96 10.97
N GLU A 108 -19.49 4.86 11.71
CA GLU A 108 -20.36 4.52 12.84
C GLU A 108 -20.02 5.35 14.08
N TYR A 109 -18.72 5.56 14.34
CA TYR A 109 -18.28 6.39 15.44
C TYR A 109 -18.70 7.85 15.27
N GLU A 110 -18.50 8.42 14.08
CA GLU A 110 -18.90 9.81 13.77
C GLU A 110 -20.40 10.03 13.99
N ARG A 111 -21.23 9.05 13.64
CA ARG A 111 -22.68 9.09 13.88
C ARG A 111 -23.03 9.05 15.37
N ARG A 112 -22.30 8.29 16.18
CA ARG A 112 -22.57 8.13 17.62
C ARG A 112 -21.97 9.24 18.49
N TYR A 113 -20.84 9.80 18.08
CA TYR A 113 -20.02 10.70 18.89
C TYR A 113 -19.47 11.88 18.07
N SER A 114 -20.33 12.60 17.37
CA SER A 114 -19.96 13.68 16.46
C SER A 114 -19.10 14.78 17.12
N GLU A 115 -19.38 15.13 18.38
CA GLU A 115 -18.67 16.18 19.12
C GLU A 115 -17.22 15.81 19.48
N SER A 116 -16.92 14.52 19.66
CA SER A 116 -15.58 14.04 20.04
C SER A 116 -14.80 13.43 18.88
N TYR A 117 -15.46 13.14 17.77
CA TYR A 117 -14.89 12.47 16.60
C TYR A 117 -13.60 13.14 16.10
N ARG A 118 -13.61 14.46 15.89
CA ARG A 118 -12.41 15.20 15.43
C ARG A 118 -11.22 15.01 16.37
N ARG A 119 -11.46 15.05 17.68
CA ARG A 119 -10.40 14.87 18.68
C ARG A 119 -9.86 13.45 18.64
N LYS A 120 -10.73 12.44 18.52
CA LYS A 120 -10.33 11.03 18.44
C LYS A 120 -9.53 10.74 17.17
N VAL A 121 -9.90 11.33 16.03
CA VAL A 121 -9.14 11.22 14.77
C VAL A 121 -7.73 11.77 14.94
N VAL A 122 -7.56 12.95 15.54
CA VAL A 122 -6.22 13.55 15.75
C VAL A 122 -5.36 12.69 16.66
N GLU A 123 -5.94 12.14 17.73
CA GLU A 123 -5.26 11.21 18.64
C GLU A 123 -4.75 9.97 17.90
N ILE A 124 -5.62 9.32 17.13
CA ILE A 124 -5.27 8.11 16.37
C ILE A 124 -4.29 8.41 15.24
N LEU A 125 -4.42 9.55 14.57
CA LEU A 125 -3.45 9.99 13.55
C LEU A 125 -2.06 10.14 14.14
N ALA A 126 -1.93 10.76 15.33
CA ALA A 126 -0.65 10.89 15.99
C ALA A 126 -0.02 9.53 16.33
N GLU A 127 -0.82 8.55 16.77
CA GLU A 127 -0.35 7.19 17.00
C GLU A 127 0.07 6.47 15.71
N VAL A 128 -0.69 6.62 14.63
CA VAL A 128 -0.37 6.04 13.31
C VAL A 128 0.93 6.65 12.77
N GLU A 129 1.06 7.97 12.82
CA GLU A 129 2.27 8.67 12.38
C GLU A 129 3.49 8.26 13.20
N ASP A 130 3.35 8.02 14.50
CA ASP A 130 4.46 7.54 15.33
C ASP A 130 4.82 6.08 14.97
N LYS A 131 3.82 5.21 14.84
CA LYS A 131 3.99 3.78 14.52
C LYS A 131 4.64 3.54 13.16
N TYR A 132 4.26 4.32 12.14
CA TYR A 132 4.74 4.16 10.76
C TYR A 132 5.64 5.31 10.29
N ARG A 133 6.21 6.07 11.24
CA ARG A 133 6.97 7.30 10.96
C ARG A 133 8.01 7.11 9.88
N ARG A 134 8.82 6.05 10.00
CA ARG A 134 9.98 5.81 9.11
C ARG A 134 9.52 5.53 7.69
N GLU A 135 8.51 4.68 7.54
CA GLU A 135 7.96 4.28 6.25
C GLU A 135 7.29 5.46 5.55
N LEU A 136 6.42 6.18 6.25
CA LEU A 136 5.69 7.32 5.69
C LEU A 136 6.66 8.45 5.30
N THR A 137 7.69 8.69 6.12
CA THR A 137 8.76 9.66 5.81
C THR A 137 9.51 9.26 4.54
N GLU A 138 9.86 7.98 4.39
CA GLU A 138 10.59 7.50 3.22
C GLU A 138 9.73 7.59 1.93
N ILE A 139 8.46 7.19 1.99
CA ILE A 139 7.54 7.34 0.86
C ILE A 139 7.43 8.80 0.46
N ARG A 140 7.17 9.70 1.43
CA ARG A 140 7.05 11.14 1.19
C ARG A 140 8.33 11.76 0.62
N ARG A 141 9.51 11.33 1.09
CA ARG A 141 10.81 11.75 0.56
C ARG A 141 10.93 11.38 -0.92
N ARG A 142 10.60 10.14 -1.29
CA ARG A 142 10.69 9.68 -2.69
C ARG A 142 9.70 10.39 -3.61
N LEU A 143 8.50 10.69 -3.13
CA LEU A 143 7.51 11.50 -3.86
C LEU A 143 8.05 12.90 -4.17
N ALA A 144 8.68 13.54 -3.18
CA ALA A 144 9.28 14.86 -3.35
C ALA A 144 10.45 14.83 -4.35
N GLU A 145 11.30 13.81 -4.30
CA GLU A 145 12.42 13.63 -5.24
C GLU A 145 11.93 13.44 -6.68
N HIS A 146 10.90 12.63 -6.88
CA HIS A 146 10.29 12.41 -8.19
C HIS A 146 9.67 13.70 -8.76
N THR A 147 8.92 14.43 -7.92
CA THR A 147 8.32 15.71 -8.30
C THR A 147 9.38 16.75 -8.66
N TYR A 148 10.47 16.82 -7.90
CA TYR A 148 11.58 17.74 -8.16
C TYR A 148 12.31 17.39 -9.46
N ASN A 149 12.58 16.11 -9.72
CA ASN A 149 13.25 15.66 -10.94
C ASN A 149 12.42 15.90 -12.21
N ARG A 150 11.09 15.78 -12.16
CA ARG A 150 10.20 16.15 -13.27
C ARG A 150 10.17 17.65 -13.56
N ARG A 151 10.45 18.49 -12.57
CA ARG A 151 10.45 19.96 -12.70
C ARG A 151 11.80 20.54 -13.14
N LYS A 152 12.88 19.75 -13.16
CA LYS A 152 14.13 20.20 -13.76
C LYS A 152 13.95 20.30 -15.28
N PRO A 153 14.24 21.45 -15.90
CA PRO A 153 14.38 21.47 -17.34
C PRO A 153 15.53 20.52 -17.69
N VAL A 154 15.28 19.60 -18.62
CA VAL A 154 16.33 18.81 -19.25
C VAL A 154 17.32 19.82 -19.81
N GLY A 155 18.44 20.01 -19.11
CA GLY A 155 19.49 20.91 -19.57
C GLY A 155 19.87 20.47 -20.96
N LYS A 156 19.72 21.38 -21.94
CA LYS A 156 20.31 21.22 -23.26
C LYS A 156 21.73 20.69 -23.05
N GLN A 157 22.02 19.54 -23.64
CA GLN A 157 23.40 19.16 -23.92
C GLN A 157 24.01 20.32 -24.72
N LEU A 158 24.77 21.17 -24.04
CA LEU A 158 25.76 22.03 -24.68
C LEU A 158 26.98 21.15 -24.85
N GLU A 159 26.99 20.37 -25.92
CA GLU A 159 28.24 19.81 -26.42
C GLU A 159 29.02 20.94 -27.08
N SER A 160 30.24 21.10 -26.58
CA SER A 160 31.27 22.04 -27.03
C SER A 160 32.14 21.38 -28.09
#